data_AF-A0A3R6UP82-F1
#
_entry.id   AF-A0A3R6UP82-F1
#
_cell.length_a   1.000
_cell.length_b   1.000
_cell.length_c   1.000
_cell.angle_alpha   90.00
_cell.angle_beta   90.00
_cell.angle_gamma   90.00
#
_symmetry.space_group_name_H-M   'P 1'
#
loop_
_entity.id
_entity.type
_entity.pdbx_description
1 polymer ?
#
loop_
_entity_poly.entity_id
_entity_poly.type
_entity_poly.pdbx_seq_one_letter_code
_entity_poly.pdbx_strand_id
1 'polypeptide(L)'
;MSIFEYDQETHMKQEREESLAIGKIIGEKKGHIETLTQLTVGKLVKGSTVEEIIEALGAEADEIREICEVASKYAPDYDIDQICEELLQE
;
A
#
# COMPACT_ATOMS: atom_id res chain seq x y z
N MET A 1 24.58 -42.89 -0.19
CA MET A 1 24.05 -41.55 0.13
C MET A 1 24.23 -40.69 -1.11
N SER A 2 23.16 -40.50 -1.89
CA SER A 2 23.23 -39.88 -3.22
C SER A 2 23.16 -38.36 -3.11
N ILE A 3 24.09 -37.68 -3.76
CA ILE A 3 24.17 -36.21 -3.87
C ILE A 3 22.96 -35.56 -4.58
N PHE A 4 21.99 -36.36 -5.05
CA PHE A 4 20.83 -35.92 -5.82
C PHE A 4 19.55 -35.73 -5.00
N GLU A 5 19.47 -36.24 -3.76
CA GLU A 5 18.26 -36.12 -2.92
C GLU A 5 18.19 -34.81 -2.13
N TYR A 6 19.30 -34.06 -2.03
CA TYR A 6 19.38 -32.84 -1.23
C TYR A 6 18.95 -31.56 -1.98
N ASP A 7 18.97 -31.59 -3.32
CA ASP A 7 18.72 -30.41 -4.16
C ASP A 7 17.21 -30.16 -4.42
N GLN A 8 16.39 -31.21 -4.31
CA GLN A 8 14.94 -31.11 -4.55
C GLN A 8 14.17 -30.62 -3.30
N GLU A 9 14.67 -30.93 -2.10
CA GLU A 9 13.98 -30.56 -0.85
C GLU A 9 14.22 -29.09 -0.45
N THR A 10 15.37 -28.53 -0.81
CA THR A 10 15.70 -27.10 -0.64
C THR A 10 14.86 -26.21 -1.55
N HIS A 11 14.64 -26.63 -2.79
CA HIS A 11 13.83 -25.89 -3.77
C HIS A 11 12.37 -25.74 -3.32
N MET A 12 11.76 -26.81 -2.78
CA MET A 12 10.38 -26.78 -2.29
C MET A 12 10.20 -25.94 -1.02
N LYS A 13 11.24 -25.80 -0.19
CA LYS A 13 11.21 -24.94 1.00
C LYS A 13 11.34 -23.46 0.65
N GLN A 14 12.23 -23.11 -0.27
CA GLN A 14 12.38 -21.73 -0.74
C GLN A 14 11.09 -21.20 -1.37
N GLU A 15 10.47 -21.94 -2.30
CA GLU A 15 9.22 -21.49 -2.95
C GLU A 15 8.09 -21.20 -1.94
N ARG A 16 8.03 -21.97 -0.84
CA ARG A 16 7.00 -21.81 0.19
C ARG A 16 7.28 -20.62 1.10
N GLU A 17 8.54 -20.38 1.44
CA GLU A 17 8.96 -19.25 2.26
C GLU A 17 8.89 -17.93 1.48
N GLU A 18 9.24 -17.97 0.20
CA GLU A 18 9.10 -16.83 -0.73
C GLU A 18 7.63 -16.47 -0.94
N SER A 19 6.74 -17.43 -1.17
CA SER A 19 5.30 -17.16 -1.26
C SER A 19 4.71 -16.53 0.01
N LEU A 20 5.15 -16.97 1.19
CA LEU A 20 4.68 -16.43 2.47
C LEU A 20 5.22 -15.01 2.71
N ALA A 21 6.48 -14.78 2.37
CA ALA A 21 7.11 -13.47 2.49
C ALA A 21 6.49 -12.45 1.54
N ILE A 22 6.24 -12.84 0.28
CA ILE A 22 5.58 -11.98 -0.72
C ILE A 22 4.16 -11.64 -0.26
N GLY A 23 3.39 -12.62 0.21
CA GLY A 23 2.03 -12.38 0.72
C GLY A 23 1.98 -11.41 1.90
N LYS A 24 2.96 -11.49 2.81
CA LYS A 24 3.05 -10.57 3.94
C LYS A 24 3.40 -9.14 3.51
N ILE A 25 4.37 -8.98 2.61
CA ILE A 25 4.82 -7.67 2.12
C ILE A 25 3.68 -6.96 1.36
N ILE A 26 2.93 -7.70 0.53
CA ILE A 26 1.77 -7.15 -0.20
C ILE A 26 0.68 -6.71 0.78
N GLY A 27 0.39 -7.51 1.81
CA GLY A 27 -0.59 -7.16 2.84
C GLY A 27 -0.20 -5.92 3.65
N GLU A 28 1.07 -5.79 4.03
CA GLU A 28 1.59 -4.62 4.75
C GLU A 28 1.53 -3.36 3.89
N LYS A 29 1.91 -3.43 2.61
CA LYS A 29 1.80 -2.31 1.67
C LYS A 29 0.35 -1.87 1.45
N LYS A 30 -0.56 -2.82 1.22
CA LYS A 30 -1.98 -2.52 1.05
C LYS A 30 -2.57 -1.82 2.29
N GLY A 31 -2.31 -2.35 3.48
CA GLY A 31 -2.78 -1.75 4.72
C GLY A 31 -2.21 -0.35 4.96
N HIS A 32 -0.95 -0.12 4.56
CA HIS A 32 -0.32 1.19 4.66
C HIS A 32 -1.01 2.23 3.77
N ILE A 33 -1.18 1.92 2.47
CA ILE A 33 -1.87 2.81 1.51
C ILE A 33 -3.32 3.06 1.94
N GLU A 34 -4.04 2.03 2.39
CA GLU A 34 -5.41 2.18 2.86
C GLU A 34 -5.54 3.14 4.05
N THR A 35 -4.64 3.00 5.02
CA THR A 35 -4.60 3.88 6.20
C THR A 35 -4.24 5.31 5.80
N LEU A 36 -3.25 5.48 4.92
CA LEU A 36 -2.81 6.78 4.40
C LEU A 36 -3.93 7.50 3.67
N THR A 37 -4.64 6.79 2.79
CA THR A 37 -5.78 7.31 2.04
C THR A 37 -6.91 7.74 2.96
N GLN A 38 -7.30 6.90 3.93
CA GLN A 38 -8.33 7.26 4.91
C GLN A 38 -7.96 8.52 5.70
N LEU A 39 -6.70 8.62 6.17
CA LEU A 39 -6.24 9.76 6.94
C LEU A 39 -6.20 11.04 6.07
N THR A 40 -5.74 10.92 4.83
CA THR A 40 -5.66 12.02 3.86
C THR A 40 -7.04 12.54 3.51
N VAL A 41 -7.94 11.66 3.08
CA VAL A 41 -9.34 11.98 2.79
C VAL A 41 -10.04 12.56 4.01
N GLY A 42 -9.87 11.96 5.19
CA GLY A 42 -10.47 12.44 6.42
C GLY A 42 -10.00 13.84 6.83
N LYS A 43 -8.77 14.22 6.46
CA LYS A 43 -8.24 15.59 6.64
C LYS A 43 -8.74 16.54 5.54
N LEU A 44 -8.80 16.10 4.28
CA LEU A 44 -9.37 16.87 3.16
C LEU A 44 -10.83 17.26 3.41
N VAL A 45 -11.65 16.33 3.90
CA VAL A 45 -13.06 16.58 4.25
C VAL A 45 -13.18 17.60 5.39
N LYS A 46 -12.18 17.67 6.29
CA LYS A 46 -12.11 18.69 7.36
C LYS A 46 -11.61 20.05 6.86
N GLY A 47 -11.23 20.17 5.58
CA GLY A 47 -10.71 21.39 4.98
C GLY A 47 -9.22 21.63 5.26
N SER A 48 -8.47 20.61 5.67
CA SER A 48 -7.00 20.72 5.77
C SER A 48 -6.37 20.80 4.39
N THR A 49 -5.32 21.60 4.27
CA THR A 49 -4.55 21.72 3.02
C THR A 49 -3.62 20.54 2.81
N VAL A 50 -3.24 20.27 1.56
CA VAL A 50 -2.31 19.17 1.22
C VAL A 50 -1.00 19.30 1.99
N GLU A 51 -0.48 20.52 2.18
CA GLU A 51 0.76 20.76 2.93
C GLU A 51 0.64 20.38 4.41
N GLU A 52 -0.47 20.73 5.07
CA GLU A 52 -0.73 20.31 6.46
C GLU A 52 -0.90 18.80 6.58
N ILE A 53 -1.47 18.17 5.55
CA ILE A 53 -1.64 16.72 5.49
C ILE A 53 -0.27 16.04 5.38
N ILE A 54 0.63 16.54 4.52
CA ILE A 54 2.02 16.07 4.39
C ILE A 54 2.74 16.16 5.73
N GLU A 55 2.72 17.34 6.37
CA GLU A 55 3.40 17.55 7.65
C GLU A 55 2.81 16.65 8.75
N ALA A 56 1.49 16.46 8.77
CA ALA A 56 0.81 15.69 9.80
C ALA A 56 0.95 14.17 9.63
N LEU A 57 1.02 13.66 8.40
CA LEU A 57 1.19 12.23 8.11
C LEU A 57 2.67 11.82 8.15
N GLY A 58 3.59 12.77 7.91
CA GLY A 58 5.03 12.48 7.87
C GLY A 58 5.43 11.52 6.76
N ALA A 59 4.56 11.35 5.76
CA ALA A 59 4.82 10.59 4.54
C ALA A 59 5.45 11.48 3.46
N GLU A 60 5.85 10.90 2.33
CA GLU A 60 6.43 11.70 1.26
C GLU A 60 5.42 12.67 0.66
N ALA A 61 5.89 13.87 0.32
CA ALA A 61 5.05 14.91 -0.26
C ALA A 61 4.43 14.45 -1.58
N ASP A 62 5.15 13.67 -2.39
CA ASP A 62 4.66 13.09 -3.64
C ASP A 62 3.53 12.07 -3.38
N GLU A 63 3.71 11.12 -2.44
CA GLU A 63 2.68 10.12 -2.10
C GLU A 63 1.37 10.78 -1.68
N ILE A 64 1.45 11.79 -0.79
CA ILE A 64 0.26 12.49 -0.30
C ILE A 64 -0.42 13.29 -1.42
N ARG A 65 0.36 13.92 -2.30
CA ARG A 65 -0.18 14.68 -3.43
C ARG A 65 -0.89 13.77 -4.41
N GLU A 66 -0.31 12.62 -4.70
CA GLU A 66 -0.91 11.60 -5.56
C GLU A 66 -2.22 11.09 -4.96
N ILE A 67 -2.21 10.68 -3.68
CA ILE A 67 -3.42 10.29 -2.95
C ILE A 67 -4.48 11.40 -3.03
N CYS A 68 -4.10 12.65 -2.81
CA CYS A 68 -5.01 13.78 -2.84
C CYS A 68 -5.57 14.06 -4.25
N GLU A 69 -4.76 13.87 -5.29
CA GLU A 69 -5.15 14.02 -6.68
C GLU A 69 -6.16 12.95 -7.08
N VAL A 70 -5.86 11.67 -6.78
CA VAL A 70 -6.78 10.54 -6.97
C VAL A 70 -8.05 10.78 -6.16
N ALA A 71 -7.94 11.09 -4.87
CA ALA A 71 -9.08 11.36 -3.99
C ALA A 71 -9.97 12.51 -4.50
N SER A 72 -9.40 13.53 -5.14
CA SER A 72 -10.18 14.62 -5.72
C SER A 72 -11.05 14.17 -6.91
N LYS A 73 -10.65 13.11 -7.64
CA LYS A 73 -11.47 12.52 -8.71
C LYS A 73 -12.74 11.86 -8.16
N TYR A 74 -12.66 11.32 -6.94
CA TYR A 74 -13.76 10.64 -6.25
C TYR A 74 -14.55 11.56 -5.31
N ALA A 75 -14.22 12.85 -5.24
CA ALA A 75 -14.98 13.82 -4.46
C ALA A 75 -16.39 14.05 -5.07
N PRO A 76 -17.45 14.20 -4.26
CA PRO A 76 -17.46 14.32 -2.79
C PRO A 76 -17.65 13.01 -2.02
N ASP A 77 -17.90 11.87 -2.69
CA ASP A 77 -18.14 10.59 -2.01
C ASP A 77 -16.85 9.99 -1.40
N TYR A 78 -15.68 10.35 -1.95
CA TYR A 78 -14.34 9.94 -1.51
C TYR A 78 -14.23 8.44 -1.19
N ASP A 79 -14.50 7.61 -2.21
CA ASP A 79 -14.45 6.15 -2.09
C ASP A 79 -13.01 5.67 -1.85
N ILE A 80 -12.71 5.32 -0.61
CA ILE A 80 -11.38 4.88 -0.16
C ILE A 80 -10.95 3.60 -0.88
N ASP A 81 -11.87 2.65 -1.09
CA ASP A 81 -11.57 1.38 -1.72
C ASP A 81 -11.10 1.61 -3.17
N GLN A 82 -11.82 2.46 -3.91
CA GLN A 82 -11.46 2.84 -5.28
C GLN A 82 -10.10 3.56 -5.34
N ILE A 83 -9.88 4.54 -4.44
CA ILE A 83 -8.63 5.32 -4.40
C ILE A 83 -7.44 4.40 -4.09
N CYS A 84 -7.60 3.49 -3.12
CA CYS A 84 -6.53 2.56 -2.77
C CYS A 84 -6.26 1.54 -3.88
N GLU A 85 -7.30 1.09 -4.58
CA GLU A 85 -7.14 0.21 -5.72
C GLU A 85 -6.39 0.90 -6.87
N GLU A 86 -6.70 2.17 -7.16
CA GLU A 86 -5.96 2.97 -8.17
C GLU A 86 -4.49 3.16 -7.78
N LEU A 87 -4.19 3.42 -6.50
CA LEU A 87 -2.82 3.57 -5.99
C LEU A 87 -2.04 2.25 -5.89
N LEU A 88 -2.73 1.12 -5.75
CA LEU A 88 -2.13 -0.22 -5.71
C LEU A 88 -1.95 -0.84 -7.10
N GLN A 89 -2.51 -0.22 -8.15
CA GLN A 89 -2.42 -0.68 -9.54
C GLN A 89 -1.17 -0.21 -10.29
N GLU A 90 -0.26 0.52 -9.64
CA GLU A 90 1.07 0.88 -10.16
C GLU A 90 2.10 -0.26 -10.11
#